data_AF-A0AAV7XLU2-F1
#
_entry.id   AF-A0AAV7XLU2-F1
#
_cell.length_a   1.000
_cell.length_b   1.000
_cell.length_c   1.000
_cell.angle_alpha   90.00
_cell.angle_beta   90.00
_cell.angle_gamma   90.00
#
_symmetry.space_group_name_H-M   'P 1'
#
loop_
_entity.id
_entity.type
_entity.pdbx_description
1 polymer ?
#
loop_
_entity_poly.entity_id
_entity_poly.type
_entity_poly.pdbx_seq_one_letter_code
_entity_poly.pdbx_strand_id
1 'polypeptide(L)'
;MTRSRTHAEGRQATKDTRCKPTKTRRPESAKHRAERLEKKRLAEKRRREGLKRDPDYAVRERQRWHARKKAKKVLPISELKPREQAKRRETARNYKRVQRLRARVRQEEDLNDPAVTLESVSDQVTPGVHAASSKQAIAVRKTIHRDKSACYVKLRRQEQKIQALKKEANRWKKKFYRSKDNEAKTAKQVTPRTKVRKLLNGEQVSAKVKGRLVFGEVISSQLRLSYKSTKSFKVKQVFGRMVNGSVIKRYYFKKHFQKNVLPFKPSTKIQSKDPLKCFMLSLQMRQSILWFPEKEEKQARSQAFKKKKGVNQL
;
A
#
# COMPACT_ATOMS: atom_id res chain seq x y z
N MET A 1 -45.21 -18.74 -14.51
CA MET A 1 -44.14 -17.91 -15.11
C MET A 1 -43.08 -17.60 -14.05
N THR A 2 -42.03 -18.40 -13.97
CA THR A 2 -40.94 -18.23 -12.99
C THR A 2 -39.61 -18.31 -13.72
N ARG A 3 -38.89 -17.18 -13.80
CA ARG A 3 -37.55 -17.09 -14.42
C ARG A 3 -36.49 -17.27 -13.33
N SER A 4 -35.89 -18.45 -13.27
CA SER A 4 -34.69 -18.71 -12.48
C SER A 4 -33.47 -18.60 -13.39
N ARG A 5 -32.69 -17.52 -13.26
CA ARG A 5 -31.44 -17.30 -14.01
C ARG A 5 -30.27 -17.28 -13.02
N THR A 6 -29.66 -18.44 -12.80
CA THR A 6 -28.41 -18.59 -12.06
C THR A 6 -27.23 -18.43 -13.02
N HIS A 7 -26.61 -17.25 -13.06
CA HIS A 7 -25.32 -17.06 -13.70
C HIS A 7 -24.21 -17.30 -12.67
N ALA A 8 -23.57 -18.47 -12.78
CA ALA A 8 -22.34 -18.78 -12.07
C ALA A 8 -21.17 -18.11 -12.79
N GLU A 9 -20.66 -17.01 -12.23
CA GLU A 9 -19.44 -16.37 -12.71
C GLU A 9 -18.21 -17.23 -12.39
N GLY A 10 -17.77 -17.99 -13.39
CA GLY A 10 -16.48 -18.66 -13.39
C GLY A 10 -15.33 -17.64 -13.39
N ARG A 11 -14.68 -17.45 -12.25
CA ARG A 11 -13.40 -16.73 -12.16
C ARG A 11 -12.32 -17.55 -12.85
N GLN A 12 -12.01 -17.21 -14.10
CA GLN A 12 -10.83 -17.73 -14.80
C GLN A 12 -9.57 -17.26 -14.06
N ALA A 13 -8.82 -18.22 -13.53
CA ALA A 13 -7.50 -17.98 -12.95
C ALA A 13 -6.55 -17.49 -14.05
N THR A 14 -6.15 -16.23 -13.98
CA THR A 14 -5.11 -15.67 -14.84
C THR A 14 -3.80 -16.39 -14.56
N LYS A 15 -3.32 -17.16 -15.53
CA LYS A 15 -2.00 -17.82 -15.47
C LYS A 15 -0.93 -16.75 -15.31
N ASP A 16 -0.23 -16.76 -14.18
CA ASP A 16 0.98 -15.97 -13.94
C ASP A 16 2.04 -16.31 -14.98
N THR A 17 2.15 -15.48 -16.01
CA THR A 17 3.26 -15.50 -16.95
C THR A 17 4.50 -15.02 -16.21
N ARG A 18 5.32 -15.97 -15.72
CA ARG A 18 6.66 -15.68 -15.18
C ARG A 18 7.41 -14.81 -16.18
N CYS A 19 7.73 -13.58 -15.79
CA CYS A 19 8.64 -12.71 -16.53
C CYS A 19 9.96 -13.46 -16.74
N LYS A 20 10.24 -13.83 -17.99
CA LYS A 20 11.54 -14.40 -18.37
C LYS A 20 12.62 -13.36 -18.03
N PRO A 21 13.75 -13.75 -17.39
CA PRO A 21 14.84 -12.83 -17.12
C PRO A 21 15.33 -12.24 -18.45
N THR A 22 15.30 -10.92 -18.55
CA THR A 22 15.80 -10.22 -19.72
C THR A 22 17.32 -10.43 -19.77
N LYS A 23 17.80 -11.02 -20.88
CA LYS A 23 19.24 -11.21 -21.13
C LYS A 23 19.93 -9.85 -20.96
N THR A 24 20.84 -9.75 -19.99
CA THR A 24 21.68 -8.57 -19.78
C THR A 24 22.49 -8.33 -21.05
N ARG A 25 22.12 -7.29 -21.80
CA ARG A 25 22.86 -6.87 -23.00
C ARG A 25 24.29 -6.55 -22.56
N ARG A 26 25.28 -7.27 -23.12
CA ARG A 26 26.70 -6.99 -22.92
C ARG A 26 26.97 -5.51 -23.27
N PRO A 27 27.85 -4.81 -22.51
CA PRO A 27 28.18 -3.43 -22.80
C PRO A 27 28.80 -3.32 -24.20
N GLU A 28 28.22 -2.46 -25.05
CA GLU A 28 28.74 -2.19 -26.40
C GLU A 28 30.12 -1.54 -26.29
N SER A 29 31.05 -1.89 -27.20
CA SER A 29 32.38 -1.28 -27.26
C SER A 29 32.28 0.22 -27.54
N ALA A 30 33.21 1.01 -26.98
CA ALA A 30 33.21 2.46 -27.11
C ALA A 30 33.23 2.93 -28.57
N LYS A 31 33.95 2.21 -29.44
CA LYS A 31 34.02 2.46 -30.89
C LYS A 31 32.65 2.31 -31.56
N HIS A 32 31.95 1.22 -31.31
CA HIS A 32 30.61 0.98 -31.85
C HIS A 32 29.59 2.01 -31.33
N ARG A 33 29.75 2.47 -30.08
CA ARG A 33 28.90 3.53 -29.53
C ARG A 33 29.13 4.87 -30.25
N ALA A 34 30.38 5.22 -30.55
CA ALA A 34 30.74 6.46 -31.25
C ALA A 34 30.19 6.46 -32.70
N GLU A 35 30.42 5.37 -33.44
CA GLU A 35 29.93 5.19 -34.81
C GLU A 35 28.40 5.31 -34.87
N ARG A 36 27.67 4.69 -33.93
CA ARG A 36 26.21 4.81 -33.85
C ARG A 36 25.75 6.25 -33.56
N LEU A 37 26.49 7.01 -32.75
CA LEU A 37 26.17 8.41 -32.48
C LEU A 37 26.41 9.28 -33.71
N GLU A 38 27.48 9.02 -34.46
CA GLU A 38 27.79 9.73 -35.69
C GLU A 38 26.76 9.45 -36.79
N LYS A 39 26.37 8.19 -36.98
CA LYS A 39 25.28 7.79 -37.89
C LYS A 39 23.96 8.49 -37.53
N LYS A 40 23.66 8.65 -36.24
CA LYS A 40 22.51 9.44 -35.77
C LYS A 40 22.63 10.92 -36.11
N ARG A 41 23.83 11.52 -35.96
CA ARG A 41 24.08 12.93 -36.32
C ARG A 41 23.89 13.16 -37.83
N LEU A 42 24.44 12.29 -38.67
CA LEU A 42 24.30 12.35 -40.13
C LEU A 42 22.84 12.17 -40.59
N ALA A 43 22.12 11.20 -40.00
CA ALA A 43 20.70 11.01 -40.30
C ALA A 43 19.85 12.24 -39.91
N GLU A 44 20.11 12.84 -38.74
CA GLU A 44 19.41 14.06 -38.32
C GLU A 44 19.77 15.26 -39.20
N LYS A 45 21.02 15.37 -39.68
CA LYS A 45 21.44 16.40 -40.63
C LYS A 45 20.68 16.27 -41.96
N ARG A 46 20.66 15.07 -42.55
CA ARG A 46 19.88 14.78 -43.78
C ARG A 46 18.39 15.03 -43.58
N ARG A 47 17.82 14.69 -42.42
CA ARG A 47 16.42 15.00 -42.08
C ARG A 47 16.16 16.51 -42.12
N ARG A 48 17.03 17.32 -41.51
CA ARG A 48 16.90 18.78 -41.50
C ARG A 48 17.02 19.38 -42.89
N GLU A 49 17.93 18.88 -43.71
CA GLU A 49 18.09 19.31 -45.11
C GLU A 49 16.85 18.95 -45.94
N GLY A 50 16.29 17.76 -45.75
CA GLY A 50 15.01 17.37 -46.37
C GLY A 50 13.85 18.27 -45.94
N LEU A 51 13.78 18.67 -44.67
CA LEU A 51 12.78 19.64 -44.17
C LEU A 51 12.97 21.05 -44.74
N LYS A 52 14.19 21.45 -45.11
CA LYS A 52 14.46 22.75 -45.75
C LYS A 52 14.05 22.77 -47.22
N ARG A 53 14.08 21.61 -47.89
CA ARG A 53 13.72 21.47 -49.31
C ARG A 53 12.20 21.43 -49.54
N ASP A 54 11.41 21.14 -48.52
CA ASP A 54 9.95 21.05 -48.61
C ASP A 54 9.28 22.19 -47.80
N PRO A 55 8.84 23.28 -48.48
CA PRO A 55 8.22 24.42 -47.80
C PRO A 55 6.88 24.06 -47.13
N ASP A 56 6.19 23.02 -47.61
CA ASP A 56 4.85 22.64 -47.15
C ASP A 56 4.88 21.61 -46.01
N TYR A 57 6.05 21.07 -45.65
CA TYR A 57 6.20 20.12 -44.56
C TYR A 57 5.59 20.66 -43.24
N ALA A 58 5.82 21.94 -42.95
CA ALA A 58 5.31 22.58 -41.74
C ALA A 58 3.76 22.64 -41.72
N VAL A 59 3.14 22.85 -42.87
CA VAL A 59 1.68 22.89 -43.03
C VAL A 59 1.09 21.50 -42.84
N ARG A 60 1.66 20.48 -43.51
CA ARG A 60 1.22 19.08 -43.39
C ARG A 60 1.37 18.54 -41.97
N GLU A 61 2.47 18.86 -41.29
CA GLU A 61 2.68 18.42 -39.90
C GLU A 61 1.73 19.13 -38.93
N ARG A 62 1.41 20.42 -39.18
CA ARG A 62 0.38 21.15 -38.41
C ARG A 62 -0.99 20.48 -38.57
N GLN A 63 -1.39 20.14 -39.80
CA GLN A 63 -2.63 19.41 -40.07
C GLN A 63 -2.68 18.04 -39.37
N ARG A 64 -1.58 17.26 -39.46
CA ARG A 64 -1.45 15.98 -38.74
C ARG A 64 -1.59 16.14 -37.23
N TRP A 65 -1.00 17.19 -36.65
CA TRP A 65 -1.13 17.47 -35.23
C TRP A 65 -2.57 17.78 -34.82
N HIS A 66 -3.28 18.61 -35.59
CA HIS A 66 -4.70 18.90 -35.35
C HIS A 66 -5.59 17.65 -35.47
N ALA A 67 -5.34 16.79 -36.46
CA ALA A 67 -6.05 15.52 -36.61
C ALA A 67 -5.82 14.59 -35.40
N ARG A 68 -4.59 14.49 -34.89
CA ARG A 68 -4.27 13.70 -33.68
C ARG A 68 -4.90 14.29 -32.42
N LYS A 69 -5.01 15.62 -32.33
CA LYS A 69 -5.71 16.31 -31.25
C LYS A 69 -7.22 16.02 -31.28
N LYS A 70 -7.85 16.10 -32.46
CA LYS A 70 -9.26 15.73 -32.68
C LYS A 70 -9.54 14.27 -32.32
N ALA A 71 -8.62 13.37 -32.68
CA ALA A 71 -8.68 11.95 -32.34
C ALA A 71 -8.29 11.60 -30.88
N LYS A 72 -8.10 12.60 -30.00
CA LYS A 72 -7.67 12.43 -28.59
C LYS A 72 -6.36 11.63 -28.38
N LYS A 73 -5.54 11.47 -29.43
CA LYS A 73 -4.20 10.84 -29.34
C LYS A 73 -3.17 11.77 -28.71
N VAL A 74 -3.47 13.08 -28.65
CA VAL A 74 -2.69 14.09 -27.94
C VAL A 74 -3.56 14.68 -26.84
N LEU A 75 -3.36 14.22 -25.61
CA LEU A 75 -4.14 14.70 -24.47
C LEU A 75 -3.68 16.11 -24.03
N PRO A 76 -4.63 16.97 -23.62
CA PRO A 76 -4.31 18.22 -22.94
C PRO A 76 -3.67 17.94 -21.58
N ILE A 77 -2.91 18.90 -21.04
CA ILE A 77 -2.15 18.71 -19.80
C ILE A 77 -3.08 18.39 -18.62
N SER A 78 -4.32 18.87 -18.62
CA SER A 78 -5.32 18.56 -17.58
C SER A 78 -5.70 17.09 -17.51
N GLU A 79 -5.68 16.38 -18.64
CA GLU A 79 -6.15 14.99 -18.76
C GLU A 79 -5.02 13.95 -18.59
N LEU A 80 -3.76 14.41 -18.51
CA LEU A 80 -2.61 13.51 -18.28
C LEU A 80 -2.52 13.06 -16.83
N LYS A 81 -1.81 11.95 -16.56
CA LYS A 81 -1.54 11.51 -15.18
C LYS A 81 -0.67 12.53 -14.43
N PRO A 82 -0.80 12.70 -13.10
CA PRO A 82 -0.10 13.74 -12.35
C PRO A 82 1.42 13.80 -12.57
N ARG A 83 2.07 12.63 -12.68
CA ARG A 83 3.51 12.52 -12.95
C ARG A 83 3.90 13.02 -14.36
N GLU A 84 3.06 12.74 -15.35
CA GLU A 84 3.26 13.19 -16.73
C GLU A 84 2.93 14.69 -16.88
N GLN A 85 1.92 15.18 -16.15
CA GLN A 85 1.64 16.61 -16.04
C GLN A 85 2.86 17.37 -15.52
N ALA A 86 3.47 16.88 -14.44
CA ALA A 86 4.68 17.50 -13.87
C ALA A 86 5.81 17.56 -14.90
N LYS A 87 6.07 16.44 -15.60
CA LYS A 87 7.09 16.36 -16.65
C LYS A 87 6.81 17.31 -17.82
N ARG A 88 5.59 17.38 -18.33
CA ARG A 88 5.21 18.33 -19.40
C ARG A 88 5.34 19.80 -18.96
N ARG A 89 4.99 20.11 -17.71
CA ARG A 89 5.13 21.47 -17.15
C ARG A 89 6.59 21.86 -16.96
N GLU A 90 7.44 20.91 -16.58
CA GLU A 90 8.89 21.11 -16.48
C GLU A 90 9.52 21.35 -17.86
N THR A 91 9.21 20.52 -18.87
CA THR A 91 9.72 20.73 -20.22
C THR A 91 9.27 22.07 -20.82
N ALA A 92 8.01 22.47 -20.58
CA ALA A 92 7.51 23.77 -21.01
C ALA A 92 8.24 24.95 -20.32
N ARG A 93 8.54 24.82 -19.02
CA ARG A 93 9.33 25.83 -18.28
C ARG A 93 10.76 25.94 -18.83
N ASN A 94 11.41 24.80 -19.08
CA ASN A 94 12.75 24.76 -19.66
C ASN A 94 12.77 25.34 -21.08
N TYR A 95 11.80 25.00 -21.92
CA TYR A 95 11.67 25.57 -23.26
C TYR A 95 11.55 27.10 -23.22
N LYS A 96 10.67 27.65 -22.35
CA LYS A 96 10.54 29.10 -22.18
C LYS A 96 11.82 29.75 -21.65
N ARG A 97 12.54 29.11 -20.73
CA ARG A 97 13.83 29.61 -20.23
C ARG A 97 14.86 29.69 -21.35
N VAL A 98 15.01 28.63 -22.15
CA VAL A 98 15.93 28.60 -23.29
C VAL A 98 15.52 29.61 -24.37
N GLN A 99 14.22 29.75 -24.65
CA GLN A 99 13.72 30.74 -25.60
C GLN A 99 14.06 32.17 -25.16
N ARG A 100 13.87 32.51 -23.87
CA ARG A 100 14.24 33.81 -23.33
C ARG A 100 15.74 34.07 -23.41
N LEU A 101 16.55 33.06 -23.11
CA LEU A 101 18.01 33.17 -23.21
C LEU A 101 18.42 33.45 -24.67
N ARG A 102 17.87 32.69 -25.63
CA ARG A 102 18.13 32.93 -27.06
C ARG A 102 17.67 34.31 -27.54
N ALA A 103 16.54 34.80 -27.02
CA ALA A 103 16.06 36.13 -27.35
C ALA A 103 17.00 37.23 -26.82
N ARG A 104 17.57 37.05 -25.62
CA ARG A 104 18.59 37.97 -25.07
C ARG A 104 19.87 37.94 -25.87
N VAL A 105 20.38 36.74 -26.19
CA VAL A 105 21.59 36.60 -27.01
C VAL A 105 21.42 37.27 -28.36
N ARG A 106 20.26 37.09 -29.03
CA ARG A 106 19.97 37.81 -30.28
C ARG A 106 19.94 39.33 -30.09
N GLN A 107 19.31 39.82 -29.02
CA GLN A 107 19.32 41.26 -28.72
C GLN A 107 20.74 41.79 -28.46
N GLU A 108 21.62 40.99 -27.87
CA GLU A 108 23.04 41.35 -27.66
C GLU A 108 23.87 41.26 -28.95
N GLU A 109 23.54 40.34 -29.87
CA GLU A 109 24.12 40.24 -31.21
C GLU A 109 23.69 41.43 -32.08
N ASP A 110 22.39 41.76 -32.09
CA ASP A 110 21.82 42.90 -32.83
C ASP A 110 22.37 44.27 -32.36
N LEU A 111 22.91 44.35 -31.14
CA LEU A 111 23.56 45.55 -30.59
C LEU A 111 25.07 45.63 -30.88
N ASN A 112 25.68 44.53 -31.34
CA ASN A 112 27.11 44.45 -31.66
C ASN A 112 27.41 44.45 -33.17
N ASP A 113 26.39 44.41 -34.03
CA ASP A 113 26.56 44.64 -35.46
C ASP A 113 26.73 46.15 -35.72
N PRO A 114 27.81 46.59 -36.40
CA PRO A 114 27.96 47.99 -36.78
C PRO A 114 26.83 48.37 -37.73
N ALA A 115 26.12 49.44 -37.40
CA ALA A 115 25.00 49.97 -38.16
C ALA A 115 25.36 50.14 -39.65
N VAL A 116 24.84 49.25 -40.49
CA VAL A 116 24.77 49.50 -41.94
C VAL A 116 23.62 50.46 -42.15
N THR A 117 23.95 51.72 -42.38
CA THR A 117 23.05 52.76 -42.89
C THR A 117 22.45 52.30 -44.21
N LEU A 118 21.13 52.12 -44.25
CA LEU A 118 20.34 52.13 -45.48
C LEU A 118 19.28 53.22 -45.34
N GLU A 119 19.41 54.25 -46.18
CA GLU A 119 18.46 55.34 -46.34
C GLU A 119 17.19 54.89 -47.07
N SER A 120 16.07 55.52 -46.70
CA SER A 120 14.88 55.83 -47.52
C SER A 120 13.99 54.64 -47.97
N VAL A 121 12.66 54.69 -48.08
CA VAL A 121 11.72 55.79 -48.38
C VAL A 121 10.32 55.40 -47.85
N SER A 122 9.51 56.42 -47.58
CA SER A 122 8.06 56.53 -47.89
C SER A 122 7.05 56.33 -46.77
N ASP A 123 6.45 57.46 -46.43
CA ASP A 123 5.17 57.67 -45.78
C ASP A 123 4.03 56.82 -46.35
N GLN A 124 3.17 56.34 -45.45
CA GLN A 124 1.71 56.31 -45.62
C GLN A 124 1.06 56.38 -44.23
N VAL A 125 0.56 57.58 -43.91
CA VAL A 125 -0.21 57.90 -42.72
C VAL A 125 -1.59 57.26 -42.86
N THR A 126 -1.85 56.20 -42.10
CA THR A 126 -3.22 55.73 -41.82
C THR A 126 -3.72 56.42 -40.55
N PRO A 127 -4.94 56.98 -40.50
CA PRO A 127 -5.51 57.50 -39.27
C PRO A 127 -6.04 56.33 -38.42
N GLY A 128 -5.12 55.58 -37.83
CA GLY A 128 -5.43 54.58 -36.81
C GLY A 128 -5.73 55.30 -35.51
N VAL A 129 -7.01 55.37 -35.14
CA VAL A 129 -7.50 55.80 -33.82
C VAL A 129 -7.00 54.83 -32.75
N HIS A 130 -5.72 54.91 -32.42
CA HIS A 130 -5.16 54.31 -31.23
C HIS A 130 -5.44 55.26 -30.09
N ALA A 131 -6.59 55.07 -29.44
CA ALA A 131 -6.84 55.63 -28.11
C ALA A 131 -5.73 55.13 -27.17
N ALA A 132 -4.64 55.89 -27.09
CA ALA A 132 -3.52 55.62 -26.21
C ALA A 132 -4.06 55.70 -24.78
N SER A 133 -4.31 54.55 -24.16
CA SER A 133 -4.81 54.54 -22.79
C SER A 133 -3.81 55.29 -21.93
N SER A 134 -4.27 56.35 -21.25
CA SER A 134 -3.46 57.17 -20.35
C SER A 134 -2.57 56.31 -19.46
N LYS A 135 -1.33 56.77 -19.20
CA LYS A 135 -0.35 56.09 -18.32
C LYS A 135 -0.98 55.70 -16.97
N GLN A 136 -1.95 56.49 -16.50
CA GLN A 136 -2.72 56.23 -15.28
C GLN A 136 -3.65 55.01 -15.41
N ALA A 137 -4.34 54.85 -16.54
CA ALA A 137 -5.19 53.68 -16.80
C ALA A 137 -4.37 52.39 -16.87
N ILE A 138 -3.16 52.44 -17.43
CA ILE A 138 -2.21 51.30 -17.44
C ILE A 138 -1.76 50.96 -16.02
N ALA A 139 -1.46 51.96 -15.19
CA ALA A 139 -1.06 51.75 -13.79
C ALA A 139 -2.18 51.10 -12.97
N VAL A 140 -3.43 51.57 -13.09
CA VAL A 140 -4.60 51.00 -12.41
C VAL A 140 -4.86 49.56 -12.85
N ARG A 141 -4.74 49.24 -14.15
CA ARG A 141 -4.86 47.86 -14.62
C ARG A 141 -3.78 46.95 -14.01
N LYS A 142 -2.55 47.45 -13.86
CA LYS A 142 -1.46 46.71 -13.21
C LYS A 142 -1.71 46.46 -11.73
N THR A 143 -2.24 47.42 -10.98
CA THR A 143 -2.59 47.23 -9.55
C THR A 143 -3.70 46.20 -9.41
N ILE A 144 -4.80 46.33 -10.16
CA ILE A 144 -5.91 45.35 -10.17
C ILE A 144 -5.40 43.94 -10.49
N HIS A 145 -4.51 43.79 -11.48
CA HIS A 145 -3.95 42.48 -11.81
C HIS A 145 -3.08 41.93 -10.67
N ARG A 146 -2.29 42.77 -9.99
CA ARG A 146 -1.51 42.37 -8.81
C ARG A 146 -2.44 41.91 -7.70
N ASP A 147 -3.47 42.67 -7.37
CA ASP A 147 -4.42 42.36 -6.29
C ASP A 147 -5.20 41.07 -6.57
N LYS A 148 -5.69 40.90 -7.81
CA LYS A 148 -6.32 39.65 -8.25
C LYS A 148 -5.37 38.47 -8.11
N SER A 149 -4.11 38.61 -8.54
CA SER A 149 -3.13 37.52 -8.43
C SER A 149 -2.78 37.20 -6.98
N ALA A 150 -2.66 38.21 -6.11
CA ALA A 150 -2.46 38.02 -4.67
C ALA A 150 -3.66 37.31 -4.02
N CYS A 151 -4.88 37.67 -4.41
CA CYS A 151 -6.11 37.02 -3.96
C CYS A 151 -6.14 35.54 -4.37
N TYR A 152 -5.87 35.21 -5.63
CA TYR A 152 -5.82 33.82 -6.10
C TYR A 152 -4.75 32.98 -5.39
N VAL A 153 -3.60 33.58 -5.06
CA VAL A 153 -2.55 32.91 -4.26
C VAL A 153 -3.04 32.63 -2.84
N LYS A 154 -3.69 33.59 -2.18
CA LYS A 154 -4.29 33.40 -0.85
C LYS A 154 -5.35 32.29 -0.87
N LEU A 155 -6.24 32.31 -1.85
CA LEU A 155 -7.29 31.31 -2.03
C LEU A 155 -6.69 29.91 -2.20
N ARG A 156 -5.71 29.75 -3.10
CA ARG A 156 -5.00 28.47 -3.28
C ARG A 156 -4.31 27.98 -1.99
N ARG A 157 -3.69 28.89 -1.21
CA ARG A 157 -3.08 28.53 0.08
C ARG A 157 -4.13 28.03 1.07
N GLN A 158 -5.28 28.69 1.14
CA GLN A 158 -6.40 28.27 2.00
C GLN A 158 -6.97 26.92 1.57
N GLU A 159 -7.18 26.69 0.27
CA GLU A 159 -7.61 25.39 -0.25
C GLU A 159 -6.64 24.26 0.11
N GLN A 160 -5.33 24.51 -0.01
CA GLN A 160 -4.29 23.55 0.37
C GLN A 160 -4.34 23.25 1.88
N LYS A 161 -4.52 24.26 2.73
CA LYS A 161 -4.70 24.07 4.18
C LYS A 161 -5.94 23.23 4.49
N ILE A 162 -7.07 23.55 3.85
CA ILE A 162 -8.33 22.78 4.01
C ILE A 162 -8.12 21.32 3.57
N GLN A 163 -7.45 21.07 2.45
CA GLN A 163 -7.15 19.72 1.99
C GLN A 163 -6.21 18.97 2.94
N ALA A 164 -5.20 19.63 3.50
CA ALA A 164 -4.30 19.05 4.49
C ALA A 164 -5.07 18.64 5.76
N LEU A 165 -5.88 19.54 6.30
CA LEU A 165 -6.74 19.28 7.46
C LEU A 165 -7.73 18.15 7.19
N LYS A 166 -8.37 18.11 6.01
CA LYS A 166 -9.25 16.99 5.62
C LYS A 166 -8.51 15.65 5.55
N LYS A 167 -7.27 15.63 5.05
CA LYS A 167 -6.44 14.41 5.03
C LYS A 167 -6.08 13.97 6.43
N GLU A 168 -5.73 14.91 7.30
CA GLU A 168 -5.39 14.64 8.69
C GLU A 168 -6.60 14.12 9.47
N ALA A 169 -7.75 14.78 9.36
CA ALA A 169 -9.02 14.31 9.94
C ALA A 169 -9.36 12.89 9.48
N ASN A 170 -9.20 12.58 8.18
CA ASN A 170 -9.40 11.24 7.66
C ASN A 170 -8.38 10.22 8.19
N ARG A 171 -7.12 10.61 8.40
CA ARG A 171 -6.10 9.76 9.02
C ARG A 171 -6.49 9.42 10.46
N TRP A 172 -6.89 10.42 11.24
CA TRP A 172 -7.33 10.22 12.63
C TRP A 172 -8.62 9.39 12.70
N LYS A 173 -9.60 9.67 11.85
CA LYS A 173 -10.82 8.86 11.72
C LYS A 173 -10.50 7.39 11.43
N LYS A 174 -9.62 7.10 10.47
CA LYS A 174 -9.17 5.73 10.16
C LYS A 174 -8.42 5.09 11.33
N LYS A 175 -7.55 5.84 12.03
CA LYS A 175 -6.82 5.35 13.20
C LYS A 175 -7.78 4.97 14.33
N PHE A 176 -8.79 5.81 14.58
CA PHE A 176 -9.83 5.57 15.57
C PHE A 176 -10.60 4.28 15.28
N TYR A 177 -11.13 4.11 14.06
CA TYR A 177 -11.86 2.89 13.71
C TYR A 177 -10.98 1.63 13.78
N ARG A 178 -9.71 1.72 13.36
CA ARG A 178 -8.77 0.59 13.52
C ARG A 178 -8.53 0.23 14.99
N SER A 179 -8.41 1.23 15.88
CA SER A 179 -8.30 0.98 17.33
C SER A 179 -9.55 0.28 17.85
N LYS A 180 -10.73 0.81 17.52
CA LYS A 180 -12.01 0.24 17.94
C LYS A 180 -12.22 -1.19 17.43
N ASP A 181 -11.86 -1.47 16.18
CA ASP A 181 -11.92 -2.82 15.61
C ASP A 181 -10.93 -3.76 16.31
N ASN A 182 -9.74 -3.28 16.64
CA ASN A 182 -8.74 -4.06 17.37
C ASN A 182 -9.18 -4.33 18.81
N GLU A 183 -9.79 -3.35 19.48
CA GLU A 183 -10.41 -3.50 20.80
C GLU A 183 -11.56 -4.50 20.76
N ALA A 184 -12.45 -4.41 19.76
CA ALA A 184 -13.53 -5.38 19.58
C ALA A 184 -13.01 -6.80 19.30
N LYS A 185 -11.96 -6.94 18.50
CA LYS A 185 -11.31 -8.24 18.22
C LYS A 185 -10.60 -8.81 19.45
N THR A 186 -9.88 -7.97 20.19
CA THR A 186 -9.19 -8.39 21.42
C THR A 186 -10.18 -8.70 22.56
N ALA A 187 -11.33 -8.01 22.61
CA ALA A 187 -12.41 -8.34 23.53
C ALA A 187 -13.03 -9.71 23.21
N LYS A 188 -13.20 -10.05 21.92
CA LYS A 188 -13.76 -11.35 21.49
C LYS A 188 -12.77 -12.51 21.63
N GLN A 189 -11.48 -12.29 21.40
CA GLN A 189 -10.44 -13.33 21.49
C GLN A 189 -9.46 -13.04 22.62
N VAL A 190 -9.88 -13.32 23.85
CA VAL A 190 -8.95 -13.27 24.99
C VAL A 190 -8.04 -14.51 24.93
N THR A 191 -6.82 -14.32 24.41
CA THR A 191 -5.83 -15.40 24.39
C THR A 191 -5.39 -15.78 25.81
N PRO A 192 -4.94 -17.02 26.06
CA PRO A 192 -4.44 -17.44 27.36
C PRO A 192 -3.35 -16.52 27.93
N ARG A 193 -2.44 -16.03 27.07
CA ARG A 193 -1.42 -15.04 27.47
C ARG A 193 -2.02 -13.71 27.89
N THR A 194 -3.03 -13.23 27.19
CA THR A 194 -3.71 -11.98 27.54
C THR A 194 -4.45 -12.10 28.87
N LYS A 195 -5.08 -13.24 29.16
CA LYS A 195 -5.69 -13.51 30.47
C LYS A 195 -4.68 -13.50 31.60
N VAL A 196 -3.55 -14.20 31.43
CA VAL A 196 -2.49 -14.20 32.45
C VAL A 196 -1.93 -12.80 32.66
N ARG A 197 -1.71 -12.02 31.59
CA ARG A 197 -1.24 -10.63 31.71
C ARG A 197 -2.23 -9.75 32.48
N LYS A 198 -3.54 -9.92 32.25
CA LYS A 198 -4.59 -9.24 33.01
C LYS A 198 -4.63 -9.71 34.46
N LEU A 199 -4.50 -11.02 34.71
CA LEU A 199 -4.48 -11.57 36.07
C LEU A 199 -3.30 -11.05 36.90
N LEU A 200 -2.15 -10.83 36.26
CA LEU A 200 -0.96 -10.30 36.91
C LEU A 200 -0.98 -8.78 37.12
N ASN A 201 -1.90 -8.03 36.51
CA ASN A 201 -2.03 -6.56 36.69
C ASN A 201 -0.71 -5.75 36.59
N GLY A 202 0.28 -6.23 35.85
CA GLY A 202 1.59 -5.58 35.71
C GLY A 202 2.66 -6.04 36.71
N GLU A 203 2.33 -6.95 37.64
CA GLU A 203 3.29 -7.52 38.57
C GLU A 203 4.42 -8.28 37.85
N GLN A 204 5.64 -8.02 38.33
CA GLN A 204 6.87 -8.63 37.84
C GLN A 204 7.02 -10.04 38.41
N VAL A 205 6.45 -11.03 37.72
CA VAL A 205 6.61 -12.44 38.11
C VAL A 205 7.66 -13.14 37.26
N SER A 206 8.35 -14.12 37.85
CA SER A 206 9.35 -14.95 37.16
C SER A 206 8.79 -15.65 35.92
N ALA A 207 9.63 -15.84 34.91
CA ALA A 207 9.23 -16.48 33.64
C ALA A 207 8.65 -17.89 33.85
N LYS A 208 9.17 -18.65 34.82
CA LYS A 208 8.70 -19.98 35.18
C LYS A 208 7.26 -19.96 35.69
N VAL A 209 6.91 -18.98 36.54
CA VAL A 209 5.54 -18.81 37.05
C VAL A 209 4.60 -18.35 35.94
N LYS A 210 5.01 -17.38 35.11
CA LYS A 210 4.26 -16.96 33.91
C LYS A 210 3.97 -18.14 32.98
N GLY A 211 4.96 -18.99 32.73
CA GLY A 211 4.80 -20.21 31.92
C GLY A 211 3.76 -21.17 32.50
N ARG A 212 3.82 -21.43 33.82
CA ARG A 212 2.84 -22.28 34.51
C ARG A 212 1.42 -21.71 34.45
N LEU A 213 1.25 -20.41 34.63
CA LEU A 213 -0.06 -19.74 34.53
C LEU A 213 -0.64 -19.85 33.12
N VAL A 214 0.18 -19.58 32.10
CA VAL A 214 -0.25 -19.69 30.70
C VAL A 214 -0.65 -21.13 30.37
N PHE A 215 0.16 -22.11 30.80
CA PHE A 215 -0.15 -23.52 30.63
C PHE A 215 -1.47 -23.91 31.31
N GLY A 216 -1.70 -23.45 32.55
CA GLY A 216 -2.96 -23.67 33.27
C GLY A 216 -4.17 -23.11 32.53
N GLU A 217 -4.06 -21.91 31.95
CA GLU A 217 -5.13 -21.30 31.13
C GLU A 217 -5.38 -22.04 29.82
N VAL A 218 -4.32 -22.50 29.13
CA VAL A 218 -4.44 -23.30 27.90
C VAL A 218 -5.17 -24.60 28.20
N ILE A 219 -4.73 -25.35 29.21
CA ILE A 219 -5.34 -26.61 29.62
C ILE A 219 -6.79 -26.40 30.05
N SER A 220 -7.06 -25.39 30.88
CA SER A 220 -8.43 -25.11 31.34
C SER A 220 -9.35 -24.77 30.18
N SER A 221 -8.87 -24.00 29.20
CA SER A 221 -9.64 -23.63 28.01
C SER A 221 -9.93 -24.84 27.12
N GLN A 222 -8.92 -25.69 26.85
CA GLN A 222 -9.08 -26.91 26.07
C GLN A 222 -10.06 -27.88 26.73
N LEU A 223 -9.87 -28.15 28.03
CA LEU A 223 -10.74 -29.07 28.76
C LEU A 223 -12.17 -28.55 28.83
N ARG A 224 -12.37 -27.23 28.96
CA ARG A 224 -13.70 -26.61 28.88
C ARG A 224 -14.31 -26.76 27.49
N LEU A 225 -13.54 -26.63 26.41
CA LEU A 225 -14.01 -26.86 25.05
C LEU A 225 -14.40 -28.33 24.82
N SER A 226 -13.54 -29.27 25.23
CA SER A 226 -13.81 -30.71 25.16
C SER A 226 -15.05 -31.10 25.99
N TYR A 227 -15.20 -30.53 27.19
CA TYR A 227 -16.39 -30.76 28.01
C TYR A 227 -17.66 -30.21 27.35
N LYS A 228 -17.59 -29.00 26.77
CA LYS A 228 -18.72 -28.39 26.04
C LYS A 228 -19.08 -29.14 24.76
N SER A 229 -18.11 -29.70 24.04
CA SER A 229 -18.35 -30.43 22.80
C SER A 229 -18.98 -31.80 23.03
N THR A 230 -18.76 -32.43 24.20
CA THR A 230 -19.45 -33.66 24.57
C THR A 230 -20.94 -33.39 24.82
N LYS A 231 -21.83 -34.14 24.15
CA LYS A 231 -23.29 -34.00 24.34
C LYS A 231 -23.81 -34.85 25.50
N SER A 232 -23.35 -36.10 25.60
CA SER A 232 -23.87 -37.08 26.58
C SER A 232 -23.41 -36.81 28.01
N PHE A 233 -24.34 -36.86 28.96
CA PHE A 233 -24.08 -36.68 30.39
C PHE A 233 -23.14 -37.76 30.96
N LYS A 234 -23.32 -39.02 30.55
CA LYS A 234 -22.44 -40.12 30.98
C LYS A 234 -20.99 -39.88 30.54
N VAL A 235 -20.80 -39.42 29.30
CA VAL A 235 -19.47 -39.08 28.77
C VAL A 235 -18.84 -37.91 29.53
N LYS A 236 -19.63 -36.88 29.88
CA LYS A 236 -19.20 -35.77 30.74
C LYS A 236 -18.74 -36.23 32.12
N GLN A 237 -19.43 -37.19 32.73
CA GLN A 237 -19.04 -37.77 34.02
C GLN A 237 -17.71 -38.53 33.92
N VAL A 238 -17.54 -39.37 32.89
CA VAL A 238 -16.29 -40.10 32.64
C VAL A 238 -15.13 -39.13 32.39
N PHE A 239 -15.35 -38.11 31.55
CA PHE A 239 -14.39 -37.04 31.30
C PHE A 239 -13.96 -36.36 32.61
N GLY A 240 -14.91 -35.96 33.45
CA GLY A 240 -14.61 -35.31 34.74
C GLY A 240 -13.73 -36.17 35.65
N ARG A 241 -13.97 -37.49 35.71
CA ARG A 241 -13.14 -38.44 36.48
C ARG A 241 -11.73 -38.56 35.93
N MET A 242 -11.60 -38.72 34.63
CA MET A 242 -10.29 -38.87 33.99
C MET A 242 -9.43 -37.64 34.18
N VAL A 243 -10.04 -36.48 34.02
CA VAL A 243 -9.36 -35.20 34.07
C VAL A 243 -8.96 -34.85 35.51
N ASN A 244 -9.78 -35.21 36.51
CA ASN A 244 -9.39 -35.15 37.93
C ASN A 244 -8.30 -36.17 38.36
N GLY A 245 -7.80 -36.98 37.43
CA GLY A 245 -6.76 -37.98 37.66
C GLY A 245 -5.35 -37.40 37.84
N SER A 246 -4.35 -38.23 37.56
CA SER A 246 -2.92 -37.94 37.81
C SER A 246 -2.42 -36.67 37.12
N VAL A 247 -2.95 -36.33 35.93
CA VAL A 247 -2.49 -35.17 35.14
C VAL A 247 -2.75 -33.86 35.88
N ILE A 248 -3.97 -33.61 36.36
CA ILE A 248 -4.28 -32.38 37.10
C ILE A 248 -3.63 -32.37 38.49
N LYS A 249 -3.48 -33.54 39.12
CA LYS A 249 -2.74 -33.67 40.38
C LYS A 249 -1.27 -33.27 40.22
N ARG A 250 -0.60 -33.70 39.14
CA ARG A 250 0.82 -33.41 38.88
C ARG A 250 1.12 -31.91 38.79
N TYR A 251 0.16 -31.12 38.30
CA TYR A 251 0.32 -29.67 38.14
C TYR A 251 -0.39 -28.85 39.22
N TYR A 252 -0.87 -29.48 40.30
CA TYR A 252 -1.54 -28.82 41.44
C TYR A 252 -2.76 -27.96 41.07
N PHE A 253 -3.38 -28.18 39.91
CA PHE A 253 -4.52 -27.38 39.42
C PHE A 253 -5.89 -27.89 39.91
N LYS A 254 -5.93 -28.86 40.84
CA LYS A 254 -7.17 -29.54 41.25
C LYS A 254 -8.25 -28.57 41.73
N LYS A 255 -7.92 -27.64 42.63
CA LYS A 255 -8.87 -26.65 43.19
C LYS A 255 -9.42 -25.72 42.09
N HIS A 256 -8.54 -25.19 41.25
CA HIS A 256 -8.91 -24.30 40.16
C HIS A 256 -9.81 -24.99 39.13
N PHE A 257 -9.48 -26.25 38.80
CA PHE A 257 -10.21 -27.02 37.80
C PHE A 257 -11.62 -27.39 38.24
N GLN A 258 -11.77 -27.83 39.50
CA GLN A 258 -13.07 -28.16 40.07
C GLN A 258 -13.99 -26.93 40.13
N LYS A 259 -13.46 -25.74 40.42
CA LYS A 259 -14.26 -24.51 40.48
C LYS A 259 -14.65 -23.99 39.11
N ASN A 260 -13.74 -24.05 38.13
CA ASN A 260 -13.89 -23.32 36.86
C ASN A 260 -14.27 -24.18 35.65
N VAL A 261 -14.10 -25.51 35.70
CA VAL A 261 -14.29 -26.37 34.51
C VAL A 261 -15.37 -27.44 34.73
N LEU A 262 -15.46 -28.03 35.92
CA LEU A 262 -16.46 -29.05 36.23
C LEU A 262 -17.56 -28.49 37.14
N PRO A 263 -18.81 -28.32 36.66
CA PRO A 263 -19.90 -27.84 37.51
C PRO A 263 -20.39 -28.89 38.54
N PHE A 264 -19.93 -30.14 38.45
CA PHE A 264 -20.36 -31.23 39.32
C PHE A 264 -19.18 -31.86 40.06
N LYS A 265 -19.40 -32.21 41.34
CA LYS A 265 -18.48 -33.11 42.06
C LYS A 265 -18.54 -34.48 41.37
N PRO A 266 -17.41 -35.05 40.92
CA PRO A 266 -17.44 -36.37 40.31
C PRO A 266 -17.95 -37.38 41.34
N SER A 267 -19.08 -38.04 41.07
CA SER A 267 -19.51 -39.20 41.84
C SER A 267 -18.35 -40.20 41.87
N THR A 268 -18.04 -40.78 43.02
CA THR A 268 -17.06 -41.86 43.20
C THR A 268 -17.60 -43.21 42.74
N LYS A 269 -18.93 -43.36 42.60
CA LYS A 269 -19.60 -44.58 42.14
C LYS A 269 -20.36 -44.33 40.84
N ILE A 270 -19.78 -44.73 39.70
CA ILE A 270 -20.49 -44.91 38.44
C ILE A 270 -20.48 -46.41 38.25
N GLN A 271 -21.59 -47.05 38.59
CA GLN A 271 -21.84 -48.42 38.19
C GLN A 271 -22.21 -48.34 36.70
N SER A 272 -21.20 -48.30 35.82
CA SER A 272 -21.47 -48.52 34.39
C SER A 272 -21.77 -49.99 34.22
N LYS A 273 -22.89 -50.32 33.58
CA LYS A 273 -23.23 -51.71 33.21
C LYS A 273 -22.10 -52.38 32.41
N ASP A 274 -21.33 -51.60 31.63
CA ASP A 274 -20.18 -52.06 30.84
C ASP A 274 -18.86 -51.36 31.22
N PRO A 275 -18.01 -51.97 32.06
CA PRO A 275 -16.72 -51.38 32.45
C PRO A 275 -15.74 -51.23 31.28
N LEU A 276 -15.77 -52.15 30.31
CA LEU A 276 -14.92 -52.12 29.11
C LEU A 276 -15.19 -50.90 28.22
N LYS A 277 -16.46 -50.55 28.01
CA LYS A 277 -16.84 -49.39 27.20
C LYS A 277 -16.37 -48.09 27.85
N CYS A 278 -16.43 -48.02 29.18
CA CYS A 278 -15.94 -46.89 29.97
C CYS A 278 -14.40 -46.78 29.87
N PHE A 279 -13.70 -47.92 29.96
CA PHE A 279 -12.25 -48.00 29.80
C PHE A 279 -11.80 -47.54 28.40
N MET A 280 -12.42 -48.04 27.33
CA MET A 280 -12.10 -47.67 25.95
C MET A 280 -12.34 -46.18 25.68
N LEU A 281 -13.46 -45.62 26.14
CA LEU A 281 -13.71 -44.17 26.06
C LEU A 281 -12.62 -43.38 26.79
N SER A 282 -12.18 -43.89 27.94
CA SER A 282 -11.12 -43.26 28.72
C SER A 282 -9.76 -43.33 28.02
N LEU A 283 -9.49 -44.38 27.27
CA LEU A 283 -8.24 -44.56 26.54
C LEU A 283 -8.20 -43.59 25.34
N GLN A 284 -9.30 -43.51 24.59
CA GLN A 284 -9.46 -42.59 23.46
C GLN A 284 -9.35 -41.12 23.90
N MET A 285 -9.95 -40.77 25.06
CA MET A 285 -9.83 -39.41 25.61
C MET A 285 -8.46 -39.10 26.22
N ARG A 286 -7.75 -40.09 26.78
CA ARG A 286 -6.36 -39.90 27.24
C ARG A 286 -5.45 -39.60 26.06
N GLN A 287 -5.59 -40.36 24.97
CA GLN A 287 -4.83 -40.13 23.75
C GLN A 287 -5.08 -38.72 23.20
N SER A 288 -6.33 -38.26 23.13
CA SER A 288 -6.62 -36.91 22.63
C SER A 288 -6.07 -35.77 23.50
N ILE A 289 -5.95 -35.97 24.81
CA ILE A 289 -5.37 -34.99 25.74
C ILE A 289 -3.83 -35.01 25.70
N LEU A 290 -3.21 -36.19 25.68
CA LEU A 290 -1.74 -36.36 25.71
C LEU A 290 -1.07 -36.06 24.37
N TRP A 291 -1.76 -36.26 23.25
CA TRP A 291 -1.17 -36.11 21.92
C TRP A 291 -0.84 -34.66 21.54
N PHE A 292 -1.39 -33.68 22.26
CA PHE A 292 -1.16 -32.25 21.98
C PHE A 292 0.14 -31.67 22.58
N PRO A 293 0.46 -31.84 23.88
CA PRO A 293 1.67 -31.27 24.46
C PRO A 293 2.97 -31.80 23.81
N GLU A 294 3.03 -33.08 23.44
CA GLU A 294 4.23 -33.63 22.79
C GLU A 294 4.46 -33.10 21.37
N LYS A 295 3.39 -32.78 20.63
CA LYS A 295 3.47 -32.30 19.25
C LYS A 295 3.95 -30.85 19.19
N GLU A 296 3.46 -30.00 20.11
CA GLU A 296 3.96 -28.62 20.25
C GLU A 296 5.39 -28.59 20.79
N GLU A 297 5.75 -29.46 21.74
CA GLU A 297 7.12 -29.53 22.26
C GLU A 297 8.12 -30.00 21.18
N LYS A 298 7.76 -30.99 20.37
CA LYS A 298 8.57 -31.43 19.21
C LYS A 298 8.69 -30.33 18.15
N GLN A 299 7.62 -29.58 17.85
CA GLN A 299 7.69 -28.44 16.93
C GLN A 299 8.55 -27.29 17.48
N ALA A 300 8.44 -26.97 18.76
CA ALA A 300 9.25 -25.93 19.39
C ALA A 300 10.74 -26.30 19.39
N ARG A 301 11.08 -27.57 19.69
CA ARG A 301 12.46 -28.09 19.61
C ARG A 301 13.00 -28.03 18.17
N SER A 302 12.18 -28.40 17.18
CA SER A 302 12.51 -28.29 15.75
C SER A 302 12.82 -26.85 15.31
N GLN A 303 12.01 -25.87 15.71
CA GLN A 303 12.23 -24.46 15.36
C GLN A 303 13.44 -23.85 16.09
N ALA A 304 13.67 -24.23 17.35
CA ALA A 304 14.86 -23.81 18.09
C ALA A 304 16.16 -24.35 17.46
N PHE A 305 16.13 -25.60 16.97
CA PHE A 305 17.26 -26.21 16.28
C PHE A 305 17.57 -25.52 14.94
N LYS A 306 16.54 -25.14 14.16
CA LYS A 306 16.70 -24.36 12.92
C LYS A 306 17.29 -22.97 13.17
N LYS A 307 16.89 -22.30 14.24
CA LYS A 307 17.48 -21.00 14.63
C LYS A 307 18.95 -21.11 15.01
N LYS A 308 19.36 -22.16 15.75
CA LYS A 308 20.78 -22.36 16.10
C LYS A 308 21.67 -22.62 14.88
N LYS A 309 21.19 -23.35 13.87
CA LYS A 309 21.97 -23.61 12.65
C LYS A 309 22.11 -22.40 11.71
N GLY A 310 21.16 -21.46 11.73
CA GLY A 310 21.21 -20.25 10.90
C GLY A 310 22.13 -19.14 11.43
N VAL A 311 22.64 -19.26 12.66
CA VAL A 311 23.51 -18.24 13.29
C VAL A 311 24.99 -18.47 12.97
N ASN A 312 25.39 -19.67 12.51
CA ASN A 312 26.78 -19.98 12.16
C ASN A 312 27.12 -19.74 10.66
N GLN A 313 26.35 -18.90 9.96
CA GLN A 313 26.60 -18.57 8.54
C GLN A 313 26.76 -17.05 8.29
N LEU A 314 27.07 -16.27 9.33
CA LEU A 314 27.51 -14.89 9.25
C LEU A 314 28.86 -14.76 9.97
#